data_AF-A0A2R7S1W6-F1
#
_entry.id   AF-A0A2R7S1W6-F1
#
_cell.length_a   1.000
_cell.length_b   1.000
_cell.length_c   1.000
_cell.angle_alpha   90.00
_cell.angle_beta   90.00
_cell.angle_gamma   90.00
#
_symmetry.space_group_name_H-M   'P 1'
#
loop_
_entity.id
_entity.type
_entity.pdbx_description
1 polymer ?
#
loop_
_entity_poly.entity_id
_entity_poly.type
_entity_poly.pdbx_seq_one_letter_code
_entity_poly.pdbx_strand_id
1 'polypeptide(L)'
;MTHSNRWPLTNKQGEFTATPPKPGNHGPVAVRHQYHFGYADGTPYKPVGTTMYSWAHRGNALEELTLKTLATSPFNKVRMLVFPQTAGIDKHPPEFWPYEKLSGSPPANWDFSRFNPAFFRHLEQRVGQLRELGIEADLILHHPYDDKREWGFATMTREQDDRYARYLVARLAAYRNVWWSLANEFDFIRTKTDDDWAHLGRLLQRIDPYGHLRSIHNGKRIYNQAEDWITHVSMQHGMAAAEASRAVLFREAWRKPVVFDELKYE
;
A
#
# COMPACT_ATOMS: atom_id res chain seq x y z
N MET A 1 28.89 4.14 3.03
CA MET A 1 29.42 4.67 1.74
C MET A 1 28.29 4.70 0.74
N THR A 2 28.13 5.78 -0.04
CA THR A 2 27.10 5.87 -1.09
C THR A 2 27.62 5.36 -2.44
N HIS A 3 26.74 4.69 -3.21
CA HIS A 3 27.01 4.28 -4.59
C HIS A 3 26.03 5.00 -5.53
N SER A 4 26.54 5.67 -6.56
CA SER A 4 25.72 6.45 -7.50
C SER A 4 26.35 6.47 -8.89
N ASN A 5 25.53 6.65 -9.92
CA ASN A 5 25.99 6.97 -11.28
C ASN A 5 26.25 8.48 -11.47
N ARG A 6 26.04 9.31 -10.44
CA ARG A 6 26.39 10.73 -10.42
C ARG A 6 27.63 10.92 -9.54
N TRP A 7 28.71 11.39 -10.15
CA TRP A 7 29.99 11.63 -9.47
C TRP A 7 29.85 12.45 -8.17
N PRO A 8 29.08 13.57 -8.14
CA PRO A 8 28.93 14.36 -6.92
C PRO A 8 28.31 13.61 -5.74
N LEU A 9 27.64 12.47 -5.96
CA LEU A 9 26.95 11.67 -4.94
C LEU A 9 27.67 10.34 -4.63
N THR A 10 28.78 10.04 -5.30
CA THR A 10 29.50 8.77 -5.17
C THR A 10 30.49 8.82 -4.01
N ASN A 11 30.69 7.68 -3.32
CA ASN A 11 31.66 7.50 -2.23
C ASN A 11 31.52 8.50 -1.07
N LYS A 12 30.31 9.04 -0.85
CA LYS A 12 30.03 9.85 0.34
C LYS A 12 29.92 8.94 1.56
N GLN A 13 30.48 9.39 2.67
CA GLN A 13 30.48 8.68 3.94
C GLN A 13 29.98 9.62 5.03
N GLY A 14 29.43 9.04 6.07
CA GLY A 14 28.91 9.74 7.24
C GLY A 14 28.57 8.71 8.31
N GLU A 15 28.39 9.19 9.53
CA GLU A 15 28.08 8.38 10.70
C GLU A 15 26.88 8.96 11.46
N PHE A 16 26.15 8.08 12.13
CA PHE A 16 25.08 8.44 13.05
C PHE A 16 24.93 7.32 14.08
N THR A 17 24.37 7.66 15.24
CA THR A 17 24.11 6.68 16.31
C THR A 17 22.65 6.27 16.28
N ALA A 18 22.38 4.97 16.15
CA ALA A 18 21.05 4.41 16.37
C ALA A 18 20.84 4.18 17.87
N THR A 19 19.82 4.83 18.44
CA THR A 19 19.42 4.63 19.84
C THR A 19 18.26 3.65 19.96
N PRO A 20 17.97 3.12 21.16
CA PRO A 20 16.75 2.36 21.40
C PRO A 20 15.48 3.12 20.98
N PRO A 21 14.38 2.42 20.67
CA PRO A 21 13.11 3.05 20.31
C PRO A 21 12.56 3.90 21.48
N LYS A 22 11.88 5.00 21.13
CA LYS A 22 11.13 5.80 22.10
C LYS A 22 9.90 5.03 22.62
N PRO A 23 9.37 5.38 23.80
CA PRO A 23 8.07 4.86 24.24
C PRO A 23 6.99 5.00 23.16
N GLY A 24 6.21 3.94 22.95
CA GLY A 24 5.17 3.87 21.91
C GLY A 24 5.69 3.60 20.48
N ASN A 25 7.00 3.47 20.27
CA ASN A 25 7.55 3.01 19.00
C ASN A 25 7.87 1.50 19.05
N HIS A 26 6.91 0.69 18.59
CA HIS A 26 7.01 -0.77 18.60
C HIS A 26 7.79 -1.36 17.41
N GLY A 27 8.22 -0.52 16.46
CA GLY A 27 8.78 -0.97 15.17
C GLY A 27 7.70 -1.48 14.20
N PRO A 28 8.07 -2.12 13.08
CA PRO A 28 7.12 -2.60 12.08
C PRO A 28 6.34 -3.85 12.52
N VAL A 29 5.14 -4.03 11.97
CA VAL A 29 4.35 -5.26 12.13
C VAL A 29 4.88 -6.36 11.19
N ALA A 30 4.95 -7.59 11.70
CA ALA A 30 5.26 -8.77 10.90
C ALA A 30 4.46 -9.99 11.36
N VAL A 31 4.47 -11.06 10.57
CA VAL A 31 3.86 -12.34 10.93
C VAL A 31 4.56 -12.93 12.16
N ARG A 32 3.77 -13.50 13.08
CA ARG A 32 4.21 -14.16 14.31
C ARG A 32 3.42 -15.45 14.50
N HIS A 33 4.08 -16.46 15.05
CA HIS A 33 3.43 -17.73 15.43
C HIS A 33 2.54 -18.32 14.33
N GLN A 34 3.02 -18.25 13.07
CA GLN A 34 2.35 -18.69 11.84
C GLN A 34 1.08 -17.93 11.42
N TYR A 35 0.16 -17.62 12.35
CA TYR A 35 -1.18 -17.09 12.03
C TYR A 35 -1.50 -15.73 12.63
N HIS A 36 -0.56 -15.14 13.37
CA HIS A 36 -0.77 -13.89 14.08
C HIS A 36 0.16 -12.80 13.57
N PHE A 37 -0.06 -11.59 14.07
CA PHE A 37 0.81 -10.45 13.81
C PHE A 37 1.35 -9.92 15.13
N GLY A 38 2.53 -9.33 15.06
CA GLY A 38 3.13 -8.63 16.18
C GLY A 38 4.15 -7.63 15.69
N TYR A 39 4.35 -6.59 16.49
CA TYR A 39 5.36 -5.59 16.26
C TYR A 39 6.77 -6.16 16.44
N ALA A 40 7.79 -5.37 16.09
CA ALA A 40 9.19 -5.78 16.19
C ALA A 40 9.66 -5.97 17.64
N ASP A 41 9.07 -5.24 18.59
CA ASP A 41 9.34 -5.40 20.03
C ASP A 41 8.61 -6.57 20.70
N GLY A 42 7.79 -7.32 19.94
CA GLY A 42 7.01 -8.46 20.44
C GLY A 42 5.59 -8.11 20.90
N THR A 43 5.20 -6.83 20.91
CA THR A 43 3.83 -6.40 21.22
C THR A 43 2.85 -7.04 20.22
N PRO A 44 1.78 -7.74 20.68
CA PRO A 44 0.80 -8.32 19.78
C PRO A 44 0.08 -7.27 18.93
N TYR A 45 -0.14 -7.58 17.66
CA TYR A 45 -0.92 -6.74 16.75
C TYR A 45 -2.13 -7.51 16.24
N LYS A 46 -3.33 -6.92 16.36
CA LYS A 46 -4.56 -7.45 15.80
C LYS A 46 -5.12 -6.41 14.83
N PRO A 47 -5.14 -6.67 13.51
CA PRO A 47 -5.66 -5.69 12.56
C PRO A 47 -7.16 -5.49 12.80
N VAL A 48 -7.52 -4.28 13.20
CA VAL A 48 -8.89 -3.75 13.21
C VAL A 48 -8.86 -2.60 12.21
N GLY A 49 -9.13 -2.96 10.96
CA GLY A 49 -8.97 -2.06 9.82
C GLY A 49 -10.24 -1.30 9.46
N THR A 50 -10.06 -0.20 8.73
CA THR A 50 -11.11 0.49 7.98
C THR A 50 -10.67 0.79 6.55
N THR A 51 -11.60 1.20 5.69
CA THR A 51 -11.36 1.48 4.28
C THR A 51 -11.63 2.94 3.98
N MET A 52 -10.64 3.61 3.39
CA MET A 52 -10.74 5.00 2.97
C MET A 52 -9.89 5.25 1.73
N TYR A 53 -10.13 4.46 0.70
CA TYR A 53 -9.31 4.35 -0.52
C TYR A 53 -8.58 5.63 -0.94
N SER A 54 -9.30 6.67 -1.35
CA SER A 54 -8.67 7.85 -1.94
C SER A 54 -8.59 9.06 -0.98
N TRP A 55 -8.58 8.84 0.33
CA TRP A 55 -8.69 9.94 1.32
C TRP A 55 -7.58 10.98 1.16
N ALA A 56 -6.35 10.53 0.87
CA ALA A 56 -5.15 11.35 0.66
C ALA A 56 -5.13 12.15 -0.66
N HIS A 57 -6.25 12.15 -1.39
CA HIS A 57 -6.44 12.88 -2.66
C HIS A 57 -7.63 13.84 -2.58
N ARG A 58 -8.08 14.21 -1.37
CA ARG A 58 -9.31 15.00 -1.13
C ARG A 58 -9.03 16.44 -0.72
N GLY A 59 -7.76 16.84 -0.69
CA GLY A 59 -7.31 18.17 -0.32
C GLY A 59 -7.20 18.33 1.19
N ASN A 60 -6.37 19.28 1.61
CA ASN A 60 -5.90 19.38 3.00
C ASN A 60 -7.02 19.43 4.03
N ALA A 61 -8.10 20.18 3.81
CA ALA A 61 -9.18 20.31 4.78
C ALA A 61 -9.89 18.97 5.11
N LEU A 62 -10.19 18.17 4.08
CA LEU A 62 -10.85 16.87 4.28
C LEU A 62 -9.87 15.80 4.80
N GLU A 63 -8.61 15.86 4.36
CA GLU A 63 -7.57 14.97 4.85
C GLU A 63 -7.28 15.19 6.33
N GLU A 64 -7.22 16.45 6.77
CA GLU A 64 -7.08 16.78 8.19
C GLU A 64 -8.30 16.38 9.02
N LEU A 65 -9.51 16.56 8.48
CA LEU A 65 -10.73 16.06 9.13
C LEU A 65 -10.68 14.54 9.26
N THR A 66 -10.24 13.83 8.23
CA THR A 66 -10.08 12.36 8.25
C THR A 66 -9.12 11.92 9.34
N LEU A 67 -7.97 12.59 9.48
CA LEU A 67 -7.00 12.31 10.55
C LEU A 67 -7.59 12.57 11.95
N LYS A 68 -8.35 13.65 12.12
CA LYS A 68 -9.06 13.93 13.39
C LYS A 68 -10.08 12.84 13.72
N THR A 69 -10.84 12.37 12.74
CA THR A 69 -11.78 11.25 12.93
C THR A 69 -11.05 9.95 13.26
N LEU A 70 -9.94 9.65 12.58
CA LEU A 70 -9.15 8.46 12.85
C LEU A 70 -8.57 8.45 14.26
N ALA A 71 -8.10 9.60 14.76
CA ALA A 71 -7.51 9.75 16.08
C ALA A 71 -8.47 9.37 17.23
N THR A 72 -9.78 9.42 17.00
CA THR A 72 -10.80 9.01 17.98
C THR A 72 -11.50 7.69 17.62
N SER A 73 -11.10 7.07 16.50
CA SER A 73 -11.65 5.80 16.03
C SER A 73 -10.91 4.60 16.64
N PRO A 74 -11.51 3.39 16.63
CA PRO A 74 -10.85 2.19 17.13
C PRO A 74 -9.88 1.55 16.11
N PHE A 75 -9.74 2.13 14.91
CA PHE A 75 -9.02 1.50 13.81
C PHE A 75 -7.51 1.67 13.96
N ASN A 76 -6.76 0.59 13.72
CA ASN A 76 -5.30 0.57 13.74
C ASN A 76 -4.69 0.17 12.39
N LYS A 77 -5.52 0.07 11.34
CA LYS A 77 -5.10 -0.10 9.94
C LYS A 77 -6.05 0.65 9.03
N VAL A 78 -5.53 1.25 7.96
CA VAL A 78 -6.35 1.83 6.89
C VAL A 78 -5.93 1.28 5.54
N ARG A 79 -6.90 0.83 4.73
CA ARG A 79 -6.68 0.57 3.31
C ARG A 79 -6.77 1.89 2.54
N MET A 80 -5.70 2.23 1.83
CA MET A 80 -5.62 3.46 1.04
C MET A 80 -4.90 3.24 -0.28
N LEU A 81 -5.34 3.93 -1.32
CA LEU A 81 -4.78 3.90 -2.66
C LEU A 81 -3.60 4.86 -2.75
N VAL A 82 -2.52 4.39 -3.37
CA VAL A 82 -1.44 5.28 -3.81
C VAL A 82 -1.98 6.19 -4.91
N PHE A 83 -2.50 5.62 -6.00
CA PHE A 83 -3.10 6.41 -7.08
C PHE A 83 -4.49 6.96 -6.70
N PRO A 84 -4.91 8.10 -7.29
CA PRO A 84 -6.27 8.60 -7.10
C PRO A 84 -7.31 7.63 -7.70
N GLN A 85 -8.59 7.83 -7.40
CA GLN A 85 -9.70 7.09 -8.02
C GLN A 85 -10.75 8.04 -8.60
N THR A 86 -11.52 7.58 -9.59
CA THR A 86 -12.54 8.39 -10.26
C THR A 86 -13.73 8.74 -9.37
N ALA A 87 -14.13 7.85 -8.47
CA ALA A 87 -15.24 8.10 -7.56
C ALA A 87 -14.95 9.34 -6.71
N GLY A 88 -15.87 10.30 -6.64
CA GLY A 88 -15.72 11.54 -5.85
C GLY A 88 -14.83 12.63 -6.47
N ILE A 89 -14.21 12.37 -7.63
CA ILE A 89 -13.22 13.27 -8.25
C ILE A 89 -13.81 14.64 -8.65
N ASP A 90 -15.08 14.69 -9.04
CA ASP A 90 -15.73 15.92 -9.47
C ASP A 90 -15.96 16.91 -8.32
N LYS A 91 -16.15 16.39 -7.11
CA LYS A 91 -16.33 17.20 -5.90
C LYS A 91 -14.98 17.57 -5.28
N HIS A 92 -14.03 16.64 -5.35
CA HIS A 92 -12.72 16.75 -4.70
C HIS A 92 -11.65 16.25 -5.66
N PRO A 93 -11.23 17.10 -6.63
CA PRO A 93 -10.17 16.74 -7.57
C PRO A 93 -8.82 16.66 -6.84
N PRO A 94 -7.88 15.81 -7.29
CA PRO A 94 -6.58 15.67 -6.67
C PRO A 94 -5.76 16.92 -6.98
N GLU A 95 -5.07 17.44 -5.98
CA GLU A 95 -4.16 18.56 -6.14
C GLU A 95 -2.87 18.14 -6.86
N PHE A 96 -2.41 16.91 -6.59
CA PHE A 96 -1.19 16.35 -7.14
C PHE A 96 -1.48 15.10 -7.98
N TRP A 97 -0.66 14.88 -9.00
CA TRP A 97 -0.67 13.69 -9.85
C TRP A 97 0.69 12.99 -9.78
N PRO A 98 0.74 11.64 -9.92
CA PRO A 98 1.95 10.85 -9.69
C PRO A 98 3.06 11.07 -10.72
N TYR A 99 2.73 11.48 -11.94
CA TYR A 99 3.68 11.67 -13.03
C TYR A 99 3.64 13.10 -13.56
N GLU A 100 4.76 13.53 -14.13
CA GLU A 100 4.81 14.72 -14.97
C GLU A 100 4.04 14.46 -16.26
N LYS A 101 3.56 15.52 -16.91
CA LYS A 101 2.87 15.43 -18.20
C LYS A 101 3.83 15.56 -19.36
N LEU A 102 3.58 14.84 -20.46
CA LEU A 102 4.21 15.07 -21.75
C LEU A 102 3.63 16.32 -22.43
N SER A 103 2.31 16.47 -22.40
CA SER A 103 1.59 17.58 -23.04
C SER A 103 0.16 17.72 -22.50
N GLY A 104 -0.51 18.82 -22.81
CA GLY A 104 -1.91 19.05 -22.43
C GLY A 104 -2.11 19.37 -20.94
N SER A 105 -3.31 19.07 -20.43
CA SER A 105 -3.66 19.19 -19.01
C SER A 105 -3.98 17.81 -18.46
N PRO A 106 -3.61 17.50 -17.20
CA PRO A 106 -4.10 16.33 -16.50
C PRO A 106 -5.61 16.17 -16.63
N PRO A 107 -6.13 14.92 -16.66
CA PRO A 107 -5.41 13.68 -16.33
C PRO A 107 -5.12 12.79 -17.56
N ALA A 108 -4.33 13.28 -18.53
CA ALA A 108 -3.91 12.51 -19.70
C ALA A 108 -2.45 12.79 -20.10
N ASN A 109 -1.88 11.93 -20.95
CA ASN A 109 -0.56 12.08 -21.57
C ASN A 109 0.60 12.15 -20.56
N TRP A 110 0.70 11.16 -19.68
CA TRP A 110 1.76 11.08 -18.66
C TRP A 110 3.12 10.74 -19.26
N ASP A 111 4.17 11.35 -18.71
CA ASP A 111 5.54 10.88 -18.85
C ASP A 111 5.82 9.86 -17.73
N PHE A 112 5.57 8.58 -18.00
CA PHE A 112 5.83 7.51 -17.04
C PHE A 112 7.31 7.34 -16.66
N SER A 113 8.22 8.05 -17.33
CA SER A 113 9.62 8.10 -16.93
C SER A 113 9.91 9.17 -15.86
N ARG A 114 8.99 10.12 -15.63
CA ARG A 114 9.19 11.25 -14.72
C ARG A 114 8.08 11.31 -13.67
N PHE A 115 8.40 10.90 -12.45
CA PHE A 115 7.54 11.09 -11.30
C PHE A 115 7.45 12.57 -10.93
N ASN A 116 6.28 13.00 -10.45
CA ASN A 116 6.10 14.29 -9.79
C ASN A 116 6.40 14.13 -8.28
N PRO A 117 7.52 14.66 -7.76
CA PRO A 117 7.89 14.46 -6.36
C PRO A 117 6.93 15.11 -5.35
N ALA A 118 6.12 16.10 -5.75
CA ALA A 118 5.16 16.74 -4.85
C ALA A 118 4.06 15.77 -4.40
N PHE A 119 3.57 14.95 -5.32
CA PHE A 119 2.60 13.90 -5.03
C PHE A 119 3.10 12.92 -3.97
N PHE A 120 4.33 12.41 -4.13
CA PHE A 120 4.88 11.43 -3.21
C PHE A 120 5.27 12.03 -1.86
N ARG A 121 5.69 13.31 -1.81
CA ARG A 121 5.89 14.02 -0.53
C ARG A 121 4.60 14.20 0.24
N HIS A 122 3.50 14.50 -0.46
CA HIS A 122 2.18 14.58 0.16
C HIS A 122 1.74 13.22 0.73
N LEU A 123 1.89 12.15 -0.05
CA LEU A 123 1.62 10.79 0.40
C LEU A 123 2.47 10.41 1.62
N GLU A 124 3.78 10.69 1.60
CA GLU A 124 4.72 10.49 2.72
C GLU A 124 4.27 11.20 4.00
N GLN A 125 3.78 12.43 3.87
CA GLN A 125 3.22 13.19 4.99
C GLN A 125 2.02 12.44 5.58
N ARG A 126 1.07 12.00 4.75
CA ARG A 126 -0.12 11.28 5.21
C ARG A 126 0.21 9.93 5.84
N VAL A 127 1.14 9.16 5.26
CA VAL A 127 1.64 7.91 5.86
C VAL A 127 2.33 8.17 7.20
N GLY A 128 3.12 9.25 7.30
CA GLY A 128 3.77 9.68 8.54
C GLY A 128 2.78 10.08 9.63
N GLN A 129 1.68 10.75 9.27
CA GLN A 129 0.62 11.13 10.20
C GLN A 129 -0.17 9.91 10.71
N LEU A 130 -0.48 8.95 9.85
CA LEU A 130 -1.06 7.67 10.28
C LEU A 130 -0.16 6.95 11.29
N ARG A 131 1.15 6.95 11.03
CA ARG A 131 2.16 6.36 11.92
C ARG A 131 2.17 7.02 13.31
N GLU A 132 2.00 8.34 13.36
CA GLU A 132 1.93 9.11 14.61
C GLU A 132 0.66 8.79 15.41
N LEU A 133 -0.42 8.43 14.72
CA LEU A 133 -1.67 7.93 15.33
C LEU A 133 -1.62 6.45 15.72
N GLY A 134 -0.53 5.73 15.44
CA GLY A 134 -0.43 4.28 15.68
C GLY A 134 -1.24 3.45 14.68
N ILE A 135 -1.46 3.96 13.47
CA ILE A 135 -2.24 3.33 12.41
C ILE A 135 -1.32 2.82 11.30
N GLU A 136 -1.49 1.55 10.95
CA GLU A 136 -0.84 0.91 9.80
C GLU A 136 -1.45 1.42 8.47
N ALA A 137 -0.60 1.83 7.54
CA ALA A 137 -0.96 2.24 6.19
C ALA A 137 -0.85 1.05 5.25
N ASP A 138 -1.99 0.45 4.91
CA ASP A 138 -2.09 -0.62 3.91
C ASP A 138 -2.22 0.00 2.51
N LEU A 139 -1.06 0.16 1.87
CA LEU A 139 -0.89 0.90 0.63
C LEU A 139 -1.24 0.02 -0.57
N ILE A 140 -2.32 0.36 -1.25
CA ILE A 140 -2.76 -0.27 -2.48
C ILE A 140 -2.02 0.36 -3.65
N LEU A 141 -1.16 -0.42 -4.30
CA LEU A 141 -0.28 0.04 -5.37
C LEU A 141 -1.02 0.20 -6.70
N HIS A 142 -1.94 -0.70 -7.01
CA HIS A 142 -2.73 -0.72 -8.24
C HIS A 142 -4.22 -0.96 -7.96
N HIS A 143 -5.10 -0.44 -8.82
CA HIS A 143 -6.54 -0.68 -8.70
C HIS A 143 -7.24 -0.44 -10.05
N PRO A 144 -8.47 -0.96 -10.25
CA PRO A 144 -9.23 -0.77 -11.49
C PRO A 144 -10.03 0.55 -11.53
N TYR A 145 -9.95 1.40 -10.50
CA TYR A 145 -10.83 2.58 -10.31
C TYR A 145 -10.56 3.80 -11.21
N ASP A 146 -10.06 3.57 -12.41
CA ASP A 146 -10.00 4.53 -13.53
C ASP A 146 -11.19 4.34 -14.50
N ASP A 147 -12.19 3.58 -14.08
CA ASP A 147 -13.35 3.10 -14.87
C ASP A 147 -14.23 4.20 -15.49
N LYS A 148 -14.35 5.37 -14.84
CA LYS A 148 -15.12 6.52 -15.36
C LYS A 148 -14.28 7.52 -16.14
N ARG A 149 -12.95 7.47 -16.00
CA ARG A 149 -11.98 8.34 -16.67
C ARG A 149 -10.67 7.58 -16.77
N GLU A 150 -10.30 7.22 -18.00
CA GLU A 150 -9.05 6.50 -18.24
C GLU A 150 -7.85 7.44 -17.99
N TRP A 151 -7.15 7.22 -16.88
CA TRP A 151 -5.91 7.94 -16.55
C TRP A 151 -4.65 7.16 -16.95
N GLY A 152 -4.79 5.85 -17.16
CA GLY A 152 -3.72 4.99 -17.65
C GLY A 152 -2.83 4.40 -16.56
N PHE A 153 -3.15 4.56 -15.27
CA PHE A 153 -2.35 3.99 -14.18
C PHE A 153 -2.60 2.48 -14.01
N ALA A 154 -3.81 2.00 -14.31
CA ALA A 154 -4.12 0.57 -14.33
C ALA A 154 -3.45 -0.17 -15.52
N THR A 155 -3.17 0.55 -16.61
CA THR A 155 -2.74 -0.02 -17.90
C THR A 155 -1.28 0.25 -18.24
N MET A 156 -0.48 0.66 -17.26
CA MET A 156 0.98 0.79 -17.37
C MET A 156 1.63 -0.52 -17.87
N THR A 157 2.72 -0.38 -18.63
CA THR A 157 3.55 -1.52 -19.04
C THR A 157 4.31 -2.09 -17.85
N ARG A 158 4.80 -3.33 -17.98
CA ARG A 158 5.60 -3.98 -16.95
C ARG A 158 6.82 -3.15 -16.53
N GLU A 159 7.51 -2.50 -17.46
CA GLU A 159 8.67 -1.65 -17.16
C GLU A 159 8.27 -0.39 -16.38
N GLN A 160 7.10 0.16 -16.66
CA GLN A 160 6.56 1.32 -15.95
C GLN A 160 6.13 0.93 -14.53
N ASP A 161 5.47 -0.22 -14.37
CA ASP A 161 5.11 -0.78 -13.07
C ASP A 161 6.38 -1.07 -12.22
N ASP A 162 7.41 -1.68 -12.81
CA ASP A 162 8.69 -1.94 -12.14
C ASP A 162 9.37 -0.64 -11.68
N ARG A 163 9.38 0.39 -12.53
CA ARG A 163 9.94 1.70 -12.21
C ARG A 163 9.16 2.35 -11.06
N TYR A 164 7.84 2.27 -11.11
CA TYR A 164 6.93 2.77 -10.07
C TYR A 164 7.17 2.07 -8.73
N ALA A 165 7.16 0.74 -8.71
CA ALA A 165 7.38 -0.05 -7.50
C ALA A 165 8.73 0.30 -6.84
N ARG A 166 9.81 0.39 -7.64
CA ARG A 166 11.13 0.80 -7.14
C ARG A 166 11.14 2.20 -6.54
N TYR A 167 10.48 3.14 -7.20
CA TYR A 167 10.40 4.50 -6.72
C TYR A 167 9.59 4.60 -5.43
N LEU A 168 8.44 3.91 -5.34
CA LEU A 168 7.60 3.90 -4.16
C LEU A 168 8.31 3.27 -2.95
N VAL A 169 8.95 2.11 -3.13
CA VAL A 169 9.70 1.43 -2.07
C VAL A 169 10.88 2.28 -1.59
N ALA A 170 11.65 2.89 -2.51
CA ALA A 170 12.77 3.76 -2.14
C ALA A 170 12.35 4.97 -1.27
N ARG A 171 11.08 5.38 -1.38
CA ARG A 171 10.50 6.51 -0.65
C ARG A 171 9.84 6.09 0.66
N LEU A 172 9.08 4.99 0.66
CA LEU A 172 8.18 4.65 1.75
C LEU A 172 8.62 3.44 2.59
N ALA A 173 9.58 2.62 2.15
CA ALA A 173 10.01 1.46 2.94
C ALA A 173 10.64 1.86 4.30
N ALA A 174 11.15 3.08 4.47
CA ALA A 174 11.63 3.52 5.78
C ALA A 174 10.50 3.76 6.81
N TYR A 175 9.24 3.79 6.38
CA TYR A 175 8.08 4.01 7.25
C TYR A 175 7.60 2.68 7.83
N ARG A 176 7.89 2.45 9.11
CA ARG A 176 7.59 1.20 9.83
C ARG A 176 6.12 0.75 9.80
N ASN A 177 5.17 1.65 9.53
CA ASN A 177 3.75 1.34 9.52
C ASN A 177 3.22 1.02 8.12
N VAL A 178 4.09 0.77 7.14
CA VAL A 178 3.69 0.47 5.76
C VAL A 178 3.43 -1.02 5.57
N TRP A 179 2.31 -1.33 4.92
CA TRP A 179 2.04 -2.65 4.34
C TRP A 179 1.83 -2.46 2.84
N TRP A 180 2.25 -3.44 2.04
CA TRP A 180 2.08 -3.39 0.59
C TRP A 180 0.92 -4.29 0.14
N SER A 181 -0.14 -3.69 -0.37
CA SER A 181 -1.19 -4.39 -1.12
C SER A 181 -0.93 -4.16 -2.60
N LEU A 182 -0.48 -5.19 -3.33
CA LEU A 182 -0.16 -5.06 -4.77
C LEU A 182 -1.32 -4.45 -5.55
N ALA A 183 -2.53 -4.89 -5.26
CA ALA A 183 -3.72 -4.31 -5.85
C ALA A 183 -4.92 -4.45 -4.93
N ASN A 184 -5.93 -3.59 -5.16
CA ASN A 184 -7.31 -3.87 -4.80
C ASN A 184 -8.03 -4.36 -6.06
N GLU A 185 -8.80 -5.43 -5.91
CA GLU A 185 -9.57 -6.06 -6.98
C GLU A 185 -8.72 -6.36 -8.23
N PHE A 186 -7.58 -7.04 -8.01
CA PHE A 186 -6.56 -7.27 -9.03
C PHE A 186 -7.13 -7.92 -10.31
N ASP A 187 -8.12 -8.79 -10.16
CA ASP A 187 -8.75 -9.55 -11.24
C ASP A 187 -9.67 -8.70 -12.14
N PHE A 188 -9.90 -7.44 -11.79
CA PHE A 188 -10.57 -6.46 -12.66
C PHE A 188 -9.59 -5.68 -13.54
N ILE A 189 -8.29 -5.70 -13.25
CA ILE A 189 -7.27 -5.07 -14.09
C ILE A 189 -6.90 -6.04 -15.22
N ARG A 190 -7.61 -5.92 -16.35
CA ARG A 190 -7.52 -6.87 -17.47
C ARG A 190 -6.23 -6.81 -18.28
N THR A 191 -5.42 -5.77 -18.10
CA THR A 191 -4.13 -5.60 -18.75
C THR A 191 -2.99 -6.36 -18.08
N LYS A 192 -3.23 -6.97 -16.91
CA LYS A 192 -2.21 -7.70 -16.13
C LYS A 192 -2.65 -9.15 -15.90
N THR A 193 -1.73 -10.06 -16.13
CA THR A 193 -1.87 -11.51 -15.89
C THR A 193 -1.39 -11.90 -14.49
N ASP A 194 -1.64 -13.14 -14.07
CA ASP A 194 -1.11 -13.65 -12.80
C ASP A 194 0.43 -13.65 -12.75
N ASP A 195 1.09 -13.82 -13.90
CA ASP A 195 2.55 -13.73 -14.02
C ASP A 195 3.06 -12.29 -13.87
N ASP A 196 2.29 -11.28 -14.31
CA ASP A 196 2.61 -9.87 -14.04
C ASP A 196 2.52 -9.57 -12.54
N TRP A 197 1.47 -10.05 -11.87
CA TRP A 197 1.30 -9.90 -10.43
C TRP A 197 2.38 -10.64 -9.63
N ALA A 198 2.71 -11.87 -10.01
CA ALA A 198 3.76 -12.65 -9.37
C ALA A 198 5.13 -11.99 -9.54
N HIS A 199 5.41 -11.44 -10.72
CA HIS A 199 6.63 -10.66 -10.97
C HIS A 199 6.72 -9.43 -10.06
N LEU A 200 5.66 -8.63 -9.98
CA LEU A 200 5.60 -7.46 -9.11
C LEU A 200 5.76 -7.82 -7.63
N GLY A 201 5.11 -8.89 -7.17
CA GLY A 201 5.20 -9.37 -5.79
C GLY A 201 6.62 -9.80 -5.42
N ARG A 202 7.27 -10.58 -6.29
CA ARG A 202 8.69 -10.96 -6.14
C ARG A 202 9.61 -9.75 -6.26
N LEU A 203 9.29 -8.76 -7.08
CA LEU A 203 10.04 -7.51 -7.15
C LEU A 203 10.00 -6.81 -5.80
N LEU A 204 8.82 -6.51 -5.24
CA LEU A 204 8.67 -5.89 -3.92
C LEU A 204 9.42 -6.67 -2.84
N GLN A 205 9.34 -8.00 -2.86
CA GLN A 205 10.09 -8.85 -1.93
C GLN A 205 11.60 -8.63 -2.01
N ARG A 206 12.17 -8.44 -3.21
CA ARG A 206 13.60 -8.20 -3.38
C ARG A 206 14.04 -6.79 -3.04
N ILE A 207 13.18 -5.79 -3.30
CA ILE A 207 13.60 -4.37 -3.22
C ILE A 207 13.28 -3.71 -1.89
N ASP A 208 12.36 -4.26 -1.09
CA ASP A 208 12.05 -3.76 0.26
C ASP A 208 13.05 -4.33 1.27
N PRO A 209 14.02 -3.52 1.76
CA PRO A 209 15.09 -4.03 2.61
C PRO A 209 14.64 -4.39 4.03
N TYR A 210 13.41 -4.02 4.42
CA TYR A 210 12.87 -4.26 5.75
C TYR A 210 11.83 -5.38 5.79
N GLY A 211 11.42 -5.88 4.61
CA GLY A 211 10.53 -7.03 4.51
C GLY A 211 9.13 -6.79 5.09
N HIS A 212 8.51 -5.63 4.78
CA HIS A 212 7.15 -5.32 5.23
C HIS A 212 6.15 -6.39 4.78
N LEU A 213 4.99 -6.39 5.44
CA LEU A 213 3.87 -7.23 5.04
C LEU A 213 3.46 -6.92 3.59
N ARG A 214 3.19 -7.97 2.82
CA ARG A 214 2.85 -7.91 1.40
C ARG A 214 1.72 -8.87 1.08
N SER A 215 0.70 -8.41 0.36
CA SER A 215 -0.40 -9.23 -0.11
C SER A 215 -1.03 -8.68 -1.40
N ILE A 216 -2.08 -9.33 -1.88
CA ILE A 216 -2.88 -8.92 -3.03
C ILE A 216 -4.35 -9.24 -2.77
N HIS A 217 -5.23 -8.27 -3.05
CA HIS A 217 -6.64 -8.34 -2.73
C HIS A 217 -7.50 -8.62 -3.98
N ASN A 218 -8.39 -9.60 -3.88
CA ASN A 218 -9.31 -9.99 -4.96
C ASN A 218 -10.57 -9.13 -5.01
N GLY A 219 -11.20 -9.08 -6.19
CA GLY A 219 -12.61 -8.74 -6.37
C GLY A 219 -13.41 -10.02 -6.41
N LYS A 220 -13.44 -10.73 -7.55
CA LYS A 220 -14.19 -11.99 -7.69
C LYS A 220 -13.30 -13.21 -7.57
N ARG A 221 -12.17 -13.23 -8.27
CA ARG A 221 -11.28 -14.39 -8.33
C ARG A 221 -10.22 -14.30 -7.24
N ILE A 222 -10.13 -15.30 -6.38
CA ILE A 222 -9.08 -15.40 -5.36
C ILE A 222 -7.74 -15.68 -6.06
N TYR A 223 -6.72 -14.86 -5.79
CA TYR A 223 -5.35 -15.07 -6.27
C TYR A 223 -4.73 -16.34 -5.65
N ASN A 224 -3.65 -16.86 -6.24
CA ASN A 224 -2.86 -17.91 -5.60
C ASN A 224 -2.14 -17.37 -4.35
N GLN A 225 -2.80 -17.38 -3.20
CA GLN A 225 -2.25 -16.85 -1.95
C GLN A 225 -1.10 -17.70 -1.36
N ALA A 226 -0.78 -18.85 -1.97
CA ALA A 226 0.32 -19.71 -1.54
C ALA A 226 1.70 -19.16 -1.93
N GLU A 227 1.81 -18.22 -2.88
CA GLU A 227 3.11 -17.72 -3.35
C GLU A 227 4.01 -17.16 -2.24
N ASP A 228 5.31 -17.43 -2.32
CA ASP A 228 6.29 -17.15 -1.26
C ASP A 228 6.47 -15.66 -0.94
N TRP A 229 6.15 -14.78 -1.88
CA TRP A 229 6.26 -13.34 -1.67
C TRP A 229 5.11 -12.78 -0.82
N ILE A 230 4.00 -13.53 -0.69
CA ILE A 230 2.80 -13.17 0.08
C ILE A 230 3.02 -13.51 1.56
N THR A 231 2.96 -12.50 2.42
CA THR A 231 3.14 -12.68 3.87
C THR A 231 1.84 -13.08 4.58
N HIS A 232 0.70 -12.63 4.08
CA HIS A 232 -0.63 -12.89 4.64
C HIS A 232 -1.68 -12.84 3.52
N VAL A 233 -2.82 -13.47 3.76
CA VAL A 233 -3.96 -13.41 2.85
C VAL A 233 -4.74 -12.12 3.10
N SER A 234 -4.90 -11.30 2.07
CA SER A 234 -5.79 -10.13 2.04
C SER A 234 -6.94 -10.45 1.10
N MET A 235 -8.17 -10.43 1.58
CA MET A 235 -9.30 -11.00 0.83
C MET A 235 -10.59 -10.19 0.94
N GLN A 236 -11.27 -10.08 -0.20
CA GLN A 236 -12.68 -9.71 -0.28
C GLN A 236 -13.54 -10.96 -0.25
N HIS A 237 -14.26 -11.20 0.85
CA HIS A 237 -15.14 -12.37 0.95
C HIS A 237 -16.21 -12.22 2.03
N GLY A 238 -17.30 -11.49 1.75
CA GLY A 238 -18.36 -11.24 2.72
C GLY A 238 -18.96 -12.49 3.39
N MET A 239 -19.05 -13.62 2.69
CA MET A 239 -19.57 -14.88 3.25
C MET A 239 -18.62 -15.56 4.24
N ALA A 240 -17.35 -15.12 4.33
CA ALA A 240 -16.38 -15.71 5.25
C ALA A 240 -16.67 -15.35 6.71
N ALA A 241 -17.33 -14.20 6.93
CA ALA A 241 -17.74 -13.74 8.25
C ALA A 241 -19.18 -14.16 8.63
N ALA A 242 -19.89 -14.90 7.77
CA ALA A 242 -21.25 -15.37 8.07
C ALA A 242 -21.26 -16.37 9.25
N GLU A 243 -20.20 -17.17 9.38
CA GLU A 243 -20.00 -18.13 10.47
C GLU A 243 -18.51 -18.17 10.82
N ALA A 244 -18.17 -18.19 12.11
CA ALA A 244 -16.77 -18.14 12.57
C ALA A 244 -15.89 -19.27 12.01
N SER A 245 -16.46 -20.45 11.76
CA SER A 245 -15.75 -21.61 11.22
C SER A 245 -15.32 -21.44 9.76
N ARG A 246 -16.04 -20.65 8.96
CA ARG A 246 -15.71 -20.45 7.53
C ARG A 246 -14.41 -19.68 7.36
N ALA A 247 -14.17 -18.70 8.23
CA ALA A 247 -12.91 -17.97 8.29
C ALA A 247 -11.70 -18.89 8.51
N VAL A 248 -11.86 -19.97 9.27
CA VAL A 248 -10.79 -20.92 9.59
C VAL A 248 -10.35 -21.72 8.37
N LEU A 249 -11.25 -22.05 7.45
CA LEU A 249 -10.93 -22.85 6.25
C LEU A 249 -9.83 -22.21 5.40
N PHE A 250 -9.88 -20.88 5.24
CA PHE A 250 -8.88 -20.12 4.49
C PHE A 250 -7.51 -20.14 5.16
N ARG A 251 -7.48 -20.07 6.51
CA ARG A 251 -6.24 -20.18 7.27
C ARG A 251 -5.59 -21.55 7.07
N GLU A 252 -6.37 -22.63 7.12
CA GLU A 252 -5.86 -24.00 6.92
C GLU A 252 -5.41 -24.24 5.47
N ALA A 253 -6.08 -23.64 4.48
CA ALA A 253 -5.73 -23.79 3.06
C ALA A 253 -4.35 -23.21 2.72
N TRP A 254 -4.01 -22.02 3.22
CA TRP A 254 -2.75 -21.33 2.88
C TRP A 254 -1.70 -21.37 3.96
N ARG A 255 -2.08 -21.76 5.19
CA ARG A 255 -1.18 -21.82 6.35
C ARG A 255 -0.47 -20.49 6.64
N LYS A 256 -1.16 -19.38 6.35
CA LYS A 256 -0.75 -17.97 6.55
C LYS A 256 -1.82 -17.23 7.37
N PRO A 257 -1.50 -16.07 8.00
CA PRO A 257 -2.52 -15.22 8.58
C PRO A 257 -3.53 -14.77 7.51
N VAL A 258 -4.79 -14.65 7.89
CA VAL A 258 -5.87 -14.21 6.99
C VAL A 258 -6.50 -12.94 7.52
N VAL A 259 -6.59 -11.93 6.67
CA VAL A 259 -7.28 -10.67 6.91
C VAL A 259 -8.39 -10.53 5.87
N PHE A 260 -9.64 -10.53 6.34
CA PHE A 260 -10.80 -10.21 5.49
C PHE A 260 -10.91 -8.70 5.38
N ASP A 261 -10.04 -8.14 4.55
CA ASP A 261 -9.89 -6.70 4.34
C ASP A 261 -11.14 -6.03 3.78
N GLU A 262 -12.01 -6.81 3.12
CA GLU A 262 -13.31 -6.34 2.65
C GLU A 262 -14.37 -7.44 2.81
N LEU A 263 -15.32 -7.23 3.71
CA LEU A 263 -16.48 -8.12 3.88
C LEU A 263 -17.70 -7.54 3.16
N LYS A 264 -18.11 -6.37 3.62
CA LYS A 264 -19.15 -5.46 3.13
C LYS A 264 -18.88 -4.09 3.79
N TYR A 265 -19.59 -3.05 3.35
CA TYR A 265 -19.65 -1.77 4.03
C TYR A 265 -21.03 -1.58 4.66
N GLU A 266 -21.10 -0.81 5.76
CA GLU A 266 -22.34 -0.43 6.47
C GLU A 266 -23.26 0.43 5.58
#